data_AF-A0A924MI24-F1
#
_entry.id   AF-A0A924MI24-F1
#
_cell.length_a   1.000
_cell.length_b   1.000
_cell.length_c   1.000
_cell.angle_alpha   90.00
_cell.angle_beta   90.00
_cell.angle_gamma   90.00
#
_symmetry.space_group_name_H-M   'P 1'
#
loop_
_entity.id
_entity.type
_entity.pdbx_description
1 polymer ?
#
loop_
_entity_poly.entity_id
_entity_poly.type
_entity_poly.pdbx_seq_one_letter_code
_entity_poly.pdbx_strand_id
1 'polypeptide(L)'
;PLHSPKVGESYRLGIFLVGAYQETLGDIHNLFGDTDTANVRMTDDGGYTLVRQRRGDTTDVMLDYVGYSLDDLRDAYRDKVKAAALGSAESTRMLDALEAGLTGYTYLHETTHE
;
A
#
# COMPACT_ATOMS: atom_id res chain seq x y z
N PRO A 1 -15.21 23.40 4.37
CA PRO A 1 -16.52 22.74 4.26
C PRO A 1 -16.43 21.68 3.15
N LEU A 2 -17.02 20.50 3.37
CA LEU A 2 -16.99 19.40 2.42
C LEU A 2 -18.43 18.97 2.07
N HIS A 3 -18.61 18.47 0.86
CA HIS A 3 -19.86 17.82 0.45
C HIS A 3 -20.03 16.52 1.25
N SER A 4 -21.28 16.12 1.51
CA SER A 4 -21.56 14.80 2.08
C SER A 4 -21.08 13.69 1.13
N PRO A 5 -20.43 12.64 1.64
CA PRO A 5 -20.15 11.43 0.87
C PRO A 5 -21.44 10.81 0.35
N LYS A 6 -21.36 10.15 -0.81
CA LYS A 6 -22.47 9.40 -1.38
C LYS A 6 -22.17 7.91 -1.28
N VAL A 7 -23.20 7.13 -0.96
CA VAL A 7 -23.14 5.67 -0.88
C VAL A 7 -22.66 5.09 -2.21
N GLY A 8 -21.68 4.18 -2.14
CA GLY A 8 -21.11 3.51 -3.31
C GLY A 8 -20.18 4.36 -4.19
N GLU A 9 -19.96 5.65 -3.89
CA GLU A 9 -19.04 6.50 -4.65
C GLU A 9 -17.71 6.72 -3.90
N SER A 10 -16.60 6.64 -4.62
CA SER A 10 -15.28 7.03 -4.12
C SER A 10 -15.24 8.52 -3.78
N TYR A 11 -14.73 8.85 -2.59
CA TYR A 11 -14.56 10.25 -2.17
C TYR A 11 -13.08 10.63 -2.16
N ARG A 12 -12.64 11.37 -3.19
CA ARG A 12 -11.22 11.76 -3.36
C ARG A 12 -10.98 13.18 -2.87
N LEU A 13 -9.95 13.35 -2.05
CA LEU A 13 -9.48 14.66 -1.60
C LEU A 13 -8.18 15.02 -2.32
N GLY A 14 -8.06 16.28 -2.72
CA GLY A 14 -6.83 16.86 -3.25
C GLY A 14 -6.20 17.78 -2.21
N ILE A 15 -4.92 17.57 -1.92
CA ILE A 15 -4.13 18.44 -1.07
C ILE A 15 -3.12 19.15 -1.96
N PHE A 16 -3.19 20.48 -1.99
CA PHE A 16 -2.40 21.31 -2.90
C PHE A 16 -1.36 22.12 -2.13
N LEU A 17 -0.40 22.70 -2.85
CA LEU A 17 0.70 23.50 -2.28
C LEU A 17 1.64 22.70 -1.37
N VAL A 18 1.74 21.38 -1.59
CA VAL A 18 2.62 20.47 -0.85
C VAL A 18 3.96 20.20 -1.55
N GLY A 19 4.25 20.87 -2.67
CA GLY A 19 5.43 20.62 -3.50
C GLY A 19 6.77 21.09 -2.93
N ALA A 20 6.78 21.70 -1.73
CA ALA A 20 8.00 22.12 -1.06
C ALA A 20 8.11 21.43 0.30
N TYR A 21 9.28 20.89 0.61
CA TYR A 21 9.68 20.23 1.87
C TYR A 21 8.93 18.94 2.25
N GLN A 22 7.64 18.79 1.92
CA GLN A 22 6.82 17.69 2.43
C GLN A 22 7.30 16.30 2.02
N GLU A 23 7.82 16.16 0.79
CA GLU A 23 8.35 14.88 0.31
C GLU A 23 9.62 14.44 1.06
N THR A 24 10.50 15.37 1.42
CA THR A 24 11.79 15.03 2.05
C THR A 24 11.73 14.99 3.58
N LEU A 25 10.73 15.65 4.18
CA LEU A 25 10.56 15.69 5.65
C LEU A 25 9.56 14.65 6.17
N GLY A 26 9.01 13.81 5.29
CA GLY A 26 8.15 12.70 5.69
C GLY A 26 8.89 11.73 6.62
N ASP A 27 8.15 11.20 7.58
CA ASP A 27 8.61 10.12 8.47
C ASP A 27 7.69 8.91 8.29
N ILE A 28 8.21 7.72 8.63
CA ILE A 28 7.55 6.43 8.44
C ILE A 28 6.66 6.12 9.66
N HIS A 29 5.81 7.09 10.03
CA HIS A 29 4.96 6.95 11.21
C HIS A 29 3.95 5.80 10.99
N ASN A 30 3.98 4.80 11.88
CA ASN A 30 3.24 3.55 11.74
C ASN A 30 3.57 2.72 10.50
N LEU A 31 4.80 2.81 9.98
CA LEU A 31 5.24 2.02 8.82
C LEU A 31 4.45 2.33 7.53
N PHE A 32 3.80 3.49 7.44
CA PHE A 32 3.36 4.02 6.16
C PHE A 32 4.57 4.62 5.45
N GLY A 33 5.03 3.94 4.40
CA GLY A 33 6.13 4.40 3.56
C GLY A 33 5.68 5.39 2.49
N ASP A 34 6.54 5.58 1.49
CA ASP A 34 6.29 6.51 0.39
C ASP A 34 5.00 6.18 -0.37
N THR A 35 4.30 7.23 -0.83
CA THR A 35 3.11 7.05 -1.68
C THR A 35 3.46 6.78 -3.14
N ASP A 36 2.54 6.20 -3.90
CA ASP A 36 2.60 6.21 -5.36
C ASP A 36 2.77 7.65 -5.90
N THR A 37 3.69 7.84 -6.84
CA THR A 37 3.95 9.14 -7.48
C THR A 37 3.95 9.01 -9.00
N ALA A 38 3.47 10.06 -9.67
CA ALA A 38 3.51 10.16 -11.12
C ALA A 38 3.58 11.63 -11.55
N ASN A 39 4.30 11.89 -12.64
CA ASN A 39 4.33 13.20 -13.26
C ASN A 39 3.29 13.26 -14.38
N VAL A 40 2.41 14.25 -14.33
CA VAL A 40 1.44 14.52 -15.39
C VAL A 40 2.03 15.56 -16.35
N ARG A 41 2.12 15.22 -17.64
CA ARG A 41 2.55 16.14 -18.70
C ARG A 41 1.43 16.36 -19.70
N MET A 42 1.13 17.63 -20.00
CA MET A 42 0.17 18.01 -21.03
C MET A 42 0.74 17.75 -22.42
N THR A 43 -0.11 17.30 -23.34
CA THR A 43 0.21 17.14 -24.76
C THR A 43 -0.32 18.33 -25.55
N ASP A 44 0.27 18.59 -26.72
CA ASP A 44 -0.06 19.77 -27.54
C ASP A 44 -1.51 19.76 -28.08
N ASP A 45 -2.14 18.59 -28.12
CA ASP A 45 -3.53 18.37 -28.52
C ASP A 45 -4.54 18.53 -27.37
N GLY A 46 -4.08 18.96 -26.18
CA GLY A 46 -4.92 19.17 -25.00
C GLY A 46 -5.18 17.91 -24.15
N GLY A 47 -4.51 16.79 -24.48
CA GLY A 47 -4.49 15.58 -23.66
C GLY A 47 -3.45 15.61 -22.54
N TYR A 48 -3.22 14.45 -21.92
CA TYR A 48 -2.18 14.27 -20.91
C TYR A 48 -1.50 12.89 -21.02
N THR A 49 -0.28 12.81 -20.52
CA THR A 49 0.48 11.57 -20.36
C THR A 49 1.07 11.47 -18.95
N LEU A 50 1.08 10.26 -18.38
CA LEU A 50 1.75 9.97 -17.13
C LEU A 50 3.17 9.51 -17.41
N VAL A 51 4.14 10.22 -16.84
CA VAL A 51 5.56 9.88 -16.93
C VAL A 51 6.16 9.71 -15.55
N ARG A 52 7.30 9.01 -15.46
CA ARG A 52 8.02 8.78 -14.19
C ARG A 52 7.10 8.25 -13.07
N GLN A 53 6.35 7.20 -13.38
CA GLN A 53 5.54 6.51 -12.37
C GLN A 53 6.47 5.76 -11.43
N ARG A 54 6.38 6.02 -10.14
CA ARG A 54 7.05 5.27 -9.08
C ARG A 54 5.98 4.71 -8.16
N ARG A 55 6.06 3.40 -7.92
CA ARG A 55 5.22 2.73 -6.94
C ARG A 55 5.72 3.10 -5.54
N GLY A 56 4.79 3.37 -4.65
CA GLY A 56 5.09 3.58 -3.24
C GLY A 56 5.51 2.29 -2.55
N ASP A 57 5.81 2.41 -1.27
CA ASP A 57 6.46 1.34 -0.53
C ASP A 57 5.49 0.22 -0.12
N THR A 58 6.04 -0.98 -0.01
CA THR A 58 5.33 -2.18 0.42
C THR A 58 5.72 -2.57 1.85
N THR A 59 4.87 -3.34 2.52
CA THR A 59 5.05 -3.73 3.93
C THR A 59 6.41 -4.40 4.18
N ASP A 60 6.86 -5.23 3.25
CA ASP A 60 8.15 -5.93 3.29
C ASP A 60 9.34 -4.96 3.26
N VAL A 61 9.31 -3.92 2.42
CA VAL A 61 10.33 -2.86 2.40
C VAL A 61 10.39 -2.13 3.74
N MET A 62 9.23 -1.85 4.35
CA MET A 62 9.18 -1.18 5.66
C MET A 62 9.65 -2.07 6.81
N LEU A 63 9.36 -3.37 6.75
CA LEU A 63 9.83 -4.33 7.76
C LEU A 63 11.34 -4.58 7.65
N ASP A 64 11.88 -4.67 6.44
CA ASP A 64 13.32 -4.74 6.20
C ASP A 64 14.02 -3.47 6.72
N TYR A 65 13.45 -2.29 6.46
CA TYR A 65 13.97 -1.01 6.93
C TYR A 65 14.14 -0.94 8.46
N VAL A 66 13.21 -1.52 9.23
CA VAL A 66 13.31 -1.57 10.70
C VAL A 66 14.04 -2.81 11.23
N GLY A 67 14.62 -3.61 10.35
CA GLY A 67 15.55 -4.69 10.69
C GLY A 67 14.95 -6.09 10.82
N TYR A 68 13.74 -6.35 10.29
CA TYR A 68 13.19 -7.71 10.24
C TYR A 68 13.73 -8.49 9.04
N SER A 69 14.05 -9.76 9.26
CA SER A 69 14.28 -10.72 8.18
C SER A 69 12.94 -11.19 7.61
N LEU A 70 12.68 -10.90 6.34
CA LEU A 70 11.48 -11.35 5.64
C LEU A 70 11.41 -12.87 5.50
N ASP A 71 12.57 -13.53 5.36
CA ASP A 71 12.64 -14.98 5.28
C ASP A 71 12.27 -15.63 6.61
N ASP A 72 12.73 -15.06 7.73
CA ASP A 72 12.37 -15.52 9.09
C ASP A 72 10.86 -15.36 9.33
N LEU A 73 10.26 -14.25 8.86
CA LEU A 73 8.82 -14.03 8.95
C LEU A 73 8.04 -15.07 8.14
N ARG A 74 8.49 -15.36 6.92
CA ARG A 74 7.87 -16.39 6.07
C ARG A 74 7.98 -17.79 6.66
N ASP A 75 9.11 -18.13 7.28
CA ASP A 75 9.28 -19.38 8.01
C ASP A 75 8.32 -19.46 9.21
N ALA A 76 8.23 -18.38 9.99
CA ALA A 76 7.30 -18.31 11.12
C ALA A 76 5.83 -18.45 10.69
N TYR A 77 5.44 -17.89 9.54
CA TYR A 77 4.11 -18.09 8.95
C TYR A 77 3.86 -19.56 8.60
N ARG A 78 4.80 -20.20 7.90
CA ARG A 78 4.71 -21.63 7.54
C ARG A 78 4.53 -22.51 8.77
N ASP A 79 5.33 -22.28 9.81
CA ASP A 79 5.28 -23.05 11.05
C ASP A 79 3.94 -22.87 11.79
N LYS A 80 3.45 -21.64 11.89
CA LYS A 80 2.16 -21.33 12.54
C LYS A 80 0.98 -21.94 11.78
N VAL A 81 0.96 -21.83 10.44
CA VAL A 81 -0.12 -22.41 9.62
C VAL A 81 -0.09 -23.94 9.70
N LYS A 82 1.09 -24.56 9.69
CA LYS A 82 1.24 -26.01 9.88
C LYS A 82 0.73 -26.45 11.25
N ALA A 83 1.06 -25.71 12.31
CA ALA A 83 0.63 -26.02 13.68
C ALA A 83 -0.89 -25.87 13.88
N ALA A 84 -1.56 -25.02 13.10
CA ALA A 84 -3.01 -24.85 13.15
C ALA A 84 -3.80 -26.08 12.63
N ALA A 85 -3.13 -27.08 12.05
CA ALA A 85 -3.73 -28.33 11.59
C ALA A 85 -4.95 -28.14 10.66
N LEU A 86 -4.90 -27.08 9.84
CA LEU A 86 -5.94 -26.77 8.86
C LEU A 86 -5.89 -27.74 7.68
N GLY A 87 -7.00 -27.89 6.97
CA GLY A 87 -7.03 -28.64 5.72
C GLY A 87 -6.15 -27.99 4.65
N SER A 88 -5.57 -28.77 3.73
CA SER A 88 -4.58 -28.29 2.75
C SER A 88 -5.03 -27.03 1.99
N ALA A 89 -6.29 -26.99 1.55
CA ALA A 89 -6.81 -25.84 0.81
C ALA A 89 -6.88 -24.57 1.67
N GLU A 90 -7.20 -24.70 2.96
CA GLU A 90 -7.26 -23.56 3.89
C GLU A 90 -5.85 -23.10 4.28
N SER A 91 -4.91 -24.03 4.50
CA SER A 91 -3.51 -23.69 4.74
C SER A 91 -2.90 -22.89 3.59
N THR A 92 -3.16 -23.29 2.35
CA THR A 92 -2.71 -22.54 1.17
C THR A 92 -3.34 -21.15 1.13
N ARG A 93 -4.66 -21.03 1.31
CA ARG A 93 -5.33 -19.72 1.35
C ARG A 93 -4.76 -18.79 2.42
N MET A 94 -4.47 -19.33 3.60
CA MET A 94 -3.90 -18.54 4.71
C MET A 94 -2.50 -18.04 4.38
N LEU A 95 -1.63 -18.90 3.82
CA LEU A 95 -0.28 -18.51 3.41
C LEU A 95 -0.31 -17.46 2.30
N ASP A 96 -1.19 -17.64 1.31
CA ASP A 96 -1.35 -16.67 0.22
C ASP A 96 -1.81 -15.30 0.76
N ALA A 97 -2.76 -15.29 1.71
CA ALA A 97 -3.22 -14.06 2.35
C ALA A 97 -2.12 -13.35 3.17
N LEU A 98 -1.32 -14.12 3.91
CA LEU A 98 -0.19 -13.59 4.68
C LEU A 98 0.90 -13.01 3.76
N GLU A 99 1.24 -13.70 2.67
CA GLU A 99 2.20 -13.21 1.67
C GLU A 99 1.67 -11.95 0.94
N ALA A 100 0.38 -11.93 0.62
CA ALA A 100 -0.25 -10.75 0.01
C ALA A 100 -0.24 -9.54 0.96
N GLY A 101 -0.41 -9.73 2.27
CA GLY A 101 -0.26 -8.65 3.25
C GLY A 101 1.19 -8.17 3.40
N LEU A 102 2.14 -9.11 3.37
CA LEU A 102 3.57 -8.81 3.49
C LEU A 102 4.12 -8.06 2.28
N THR A 103 3.65 -8.36 1.08
CA THR A 103 4.08 -7.71 -0.19
C THR A 103 3.11 -6.64 -0.68
N GLY A 104 2.09 -6.34 0.14
CA GLY A 104 1.06 -5.34 -0.15
C GLY A 104 1.59 -3.91 0.01
N TYR A 105 0.91 -2.97 -0.65
CA TYR A 105 1.13 -1.54 -0.45
C TYR A 105 0.82 -1.16 1.00
N THR A 106 1.59 -0.25 1.60
CA THR A 106 1.46 0.06 3.04
C THR A 106 0.13 0.71 3.41
N TYR A 107 -0.56 1.33 2.44
CA TYR A 107 -1.84 2.00 2.65
C TYR A 107 -3.04 1.06 2.53
N LEU A 108 -4.16 1.51 3.11
CA LEU A 108 -5.40 0.73 3.17
C LEU A 108 -6.08 0.61 1.81
N HIS A 109 -6.83 -0.48 1.62
CA HIS A 109 -7.72 -0.63 0.47
C HIS A 109 -8.98 0.22 0.65
N GLU A 110 -9.48 0.77 -0.45
CA GLU A 110 -10.74 1.48 -0.46
C GLU A 110 -11.90 0.51 -0.16
N THR A 111 -12.72 0.84 0.83
CA THR A 111 -14.04 0.24 1.00
C THR A 111 -15.05 1.34 0.72
N THR A 112 -15.90 1.16 -0.29
CA THR A 112 -16.89 2.19 -0.65
C THR A 112 -17.85 2.43 0.51
N HIS A 113 -18.27 3.68 0.69
CA HIS A 113 -19.20 4.05 1.76
C HIS A 113 -20.50 3.25 1.64
N GLU A 114 -20.88 2.55 2.70
CA GLU A 114 -22.14 1.80 2.85
C GLU A 114 -23.33 2.72 3.17
#